data_AF-A0A9P5Y705-F1
#
_entry.id   AF-A0A9P5Y705-F1
#
_cell.length_a   1.000
_cell.length_b   1.000
_cell.length_c   1.000
_cell.angle_alpha   90.00
_cell.angle_beta   90.00
_cell.angle_gamma   90.00
#
_symmetry.space_group_name_H-M   'P 1'
#
loop_
_entity.id
_entity.type
_entity.pdbx_description
1 polymer ?
#
loop_
_entity_poly.entity_id
_entity_poly.type
_entity_poly.pdbx_seq_one_letter_code
_entity_poly.pdbx_strand_id
1 'polypeptide(L)'
;FQLRACLATHNRHDSLINAGTGSGKTLPIALNLLLNNPTEANISLTISLLKRLQITQENDFNTKYHIPTIAINEETPCDNIYWNV
;
A
#
# COMPACT_ATOMS: atom_id res chain seq x y z
N PHE A 1 3.96 13.88 -11.73
CA PHE A 1 4.50 13.65 -10.36
C PHE A 1 4.70 12.17 -10.04
N GLN A 2 3.86 11.26 -10.54
CA GLN A 2 3.92 9.82 -10.22
C GLN A 2 5.30 9.19 -10.45
N LEU A 3 5.92 9.36 -11.64
CA LEU A 3 7.27 8.85 -11.91
C LEU A 3 8.32 9.41 -10.93
N ARG A 4 8.27 10.73 -10.65
CA ARG A 4 9.20 11.36 -9.69
C ARG A 4 9.04 10.79 -8.28
N ALA A 5 7.79 10.54 -7.85
CA ALA A 5 7.53 9.90 -6.57
C ALA A 5 8.08 8.47 -6.53
N CYS A 6 7.92 7.69 -7.62
CA CYS A 6 8.48 6.33 -7.69
C CYS A 6 10.00 6.35 -7.56
N LEU A 7 10.67 7.21 -8.33
CA LEU A 7 12.13 7.33 -8.28
C LEU A 7 12.63 7.80 -6.91
N ALA A 8 11.91 8.69 -6.24
CA ALA A 8 12.27 9.14 -4.90
C ALA A 8 12.19 7.99 -3.87
N THR A 9 11.09 7.23 -3.86
CA THR A 9 10.95 6.04 -3.00
C THR A 9 12.01 4.98 -3.32
N HIS A 10 12.25 4.69 -4.60
CA HIS A 10 13.27 3.73 -5.03
C HIS A 10 14.68 4.12 -4.56
N ASN A 11 14.99 5.42 -4.57
CA ASN A 11 16.24 5.95 -4.04
C ASN A 11 16.24 6.13 -2.51
N ARG A 12 15.25 5.57 -1.81
CA ARG A 12 15.10 5.62 -0.35
C ARG A 12 15.01 7.04 0.21
N HIS A 13 14.34 7.92 -0.52
CA HIS A 13 14.05 9.29 -0.08
C HIS A 13 12.60 9.44 0.40
N ASP A 14 12.42 10.16 1.50
CA ASP A 14 11.10 10.59 1.96
C ASP A 14 10.48 11.58 0.97
N SER A 15 9.17 11.45 0.75
CA SER A 15 8.46 12.24 -0.26
C SER A 15 7.09 12.70 0.25
N LEU A 16 6.80 14.00 0.05
CA LEU A 16 5.48 14.56 0.25
C LEU A 16 4.82 14.84 -1.11
N ILE A 17 3.69 14.20 -1.38
CA ILE A 17 2.94 14.38 -2.63
C ILE A 17 1.70 15.24 -2.36
N ASN A 18 1.72 16.48 -2.83
CA ASN A 18 0.53 17.34 -2.85
C ASN A 18 -0.20 17.21 -4.19
N ALA A 19 -1.28 16.44 -4.22
CA ALA A 19 -2.10 16.23 -5.42
C ALA A 19 -3.57 15.98 -5.07
N GLY A 20 -4.46 16.40 -5.97
CA GLY A 20 -5.91 16.24 -5.82
C GLY A 20 -6.39 14.78 -5.80
N THR A 21 -7.65 14.59 -5.44
CA THR A 21 -8.34 13.30 -5.56
C THR A 21 -8.44 12.91 -7.04
N GLY A 22 -8.33 11.62 -7.35
CA GLY A 22 -8.35 11.13 -8.73
C GLY A 22 -7.04 11.35 -9.52
N SER A 23 -6.07 12.10 -8.99
CA SER A 23 -4.78 12.33 -9.66
C SER A 23 -3.89 11.08 -9.77
N GLY A 24 -4.31 9.94 -9.22
CA GLY A 24 -3.56 8.68 -9.32
C GLY A 24 -2.44 8.52 -8.28
N LYS A 25 -2.64 9.03 -7.06
CA LYS A 25 -1.68 8.88 -5.94
C LYS A 25 -1.41 7.42 -5.54
N THR A 26 -2.36 6.52 -5.79
CA THR A 26 -2.21 5.08 -5.49
C THR A 26 -1.19 4.38 -6.40
N LEU A 27 -1.09 4.80 -7.66
CA LEU A 27 -0.19 4.17 -8.64
C LEU A 27 1.27 4.15 -8.18
N PRO A 28 1.88 5.27 -7.73
CA PRO A 28 3.26 5.23 -7.26
C PRO A 28 3.46 4.37 -6.02
N ILE A 29 2.43 4.13 -5.19
CA ILE A 29 2.53 3.19 -4.06
C ILE A 29 2.63 1.76 -4.61
N ALA A 30 1.66 1.34 -5.42
CA ALA A 30 1.61 -0.01 -5.99
C ALA A 30 2.85 -0.33 -6.85
N LEU A 31 3.30 0.62 -7.67
CA LEU A 31 4.46 0.41 -8.55
C LEU A 31 5.75 0.18 -7.75
N ASN A 32 5.98 0.92 -6.67
CA ASN A 32 7.15 0.68 -5.83
C ASN A 32 7.13 -0.70 -5.17
N LEU A 33 5.96 -1.19 -4.73
CA LEU A 33 5.84 -2.53 -4.16
C LEU A 33 6.14 -3.63 -5.18
N LEU A 34 5.67 -3.48 -6.41
CA LEU A 34 5.91 -4.44 -7.50
C LEU A 34 7.37 -4.45 -7.97
N LEU A 35 8.08 -3.33 -7.83
CA LEU A 35 9.49 -3.19 -8.22
C LEU A 35 10.46 -3.54 -7.08
N ASN A 36 9.97 -3.86 -5.89
CA ASN A 36 10.83 -4.30 -4.79
C ASN A 36 11.52 -5.61 -5.14
N ASN A 37 12.76 -5.75 -4.68
CA ASN A 37 13.52 -6.98 -4.87
C ASN A 37 12.86 -8.12 -4.08
N PRO A 38 12.42 -9.23 -4.72
CA PRO A 38 11.76 -10.34 -4.03
C PRO A 38 12.66 -11.04 -3.00
N THR A 39 13.98 -10.85 -3.05
CA THR A 39 14.89 -11.39 -2.03
C THR A 39 14.92 -10.55 -0.75
N GLU A 40 14.41 -9.33 -0.79
CA GLU A 40 14.25 -8.46 0.37
C GLU A 40 12.82 -8.65 0.90
N ALA A 41 12.67 -9.30 2.05
CA ALA A 41 11.39 -9.51 2.71
C ALA A 41 10.83 -8.18 3.27
N ASN A 42 10.42 -7.29 2.37
CA ASN A 42 9.98 -5.94 2.68
C ASN A 42 8.47 -5.92 2.90
N ILE A 43 8.05 -5.38 4.04
CA ILE A 43 6.64 -5.11 4.35
C ILE A 43 6.39 -3.61 4.20
N SER A 44 5.30 -3.23 3.55
CA SER A 44 4.87 -1.83 3.44
C SER A 44 3.62 -1.59 4.28
N LEU A 45 3.68 -0.55 5.12
CA LEU A 45 2.56 -0.12 5.95
C LEU A 45 1.90 1.13 5.35
N THR A 46 0.61 1.02 5.03
CA THR A 46 -0.20 2.16 4.60
C THR A 46 -1.19 2.53 5.70
N ILE A 47 -1.20 3.79 6.13
CA ILE A 47 -2.11 4.30 7.14
C ILE A 47 -3.21 5.12 6.46
N SER A 48 -4.46 4.73 6.67
CA SER A 48 -5.65 5.46 6.21
C SER A 48 -6.49 5.86 7.40
N LEU A 49 -6.93 7.12 7.45
CA LEU A 49 -7.84 7.62 8.50
C LEU A 49 -9.29 7.17 8.29
N LEU A 50 -9.64 6.73 7.07
CA LEU A 50 -11.00 6.32 6.73
C LEU A 50 -11.04 4.82 6.46
N LYS A 51 -11.82 4.09 7.26
CA LYS A 51 -12.02 2.64 7.11
C LYS A 51 -12.49 2.24 5.72
N ARG A 52 -13.49 2.95 5.18
CA ARG A 52 -13.99 2.68 3.82
C ARG A 52 -12.89 2.81 2.77
N LEU A 53 -12.03 3.81 2.89
CA LEU A 53 -10.89 4.00 1.99
C LEU A 53 -9.88 2.87 2.15
N GLN A 54 -9.59 2.47 3.39
CA GLN A 54 -8.69 1.35 3.69
C GLN A 54 -9.18 0.05 3.04
N ILE A 55 -10.45 -0.31 3.23
CA ILE A 55 -11.05 -1.53 2.64
C ILE A 55 -11.03 -1.48 1.11
N THR A 56 -11.38 -0.34 0.51
CA THR A 56 -11.31 -0.20 -0.95
C THR A 56 -9.89 -0.35 -1.47
N GLN A 57 -8.90 0.23 -0.79
CA GLN A 57 -7.50 0.10 -1.18
C GLN A 57 -6.98 -1.33 -1.02
N GLU A 58 -7.27 -1.99 0.11
CA GLU A 58 -6.88 -3.39 0.32
C GLU A 58 -7.45 -4.30 -0.77
N ASN A 59 -8.74 -4.18 -1.08
CA ASN A 59 -9.37 -4.95 -2.15
C ASN A 59 -8.73 -4.66 -3.53
N ASP A 60 -8.47 -3.40 -3.87
CA ASP A 60 -7.79 -3.05 -5.12
C ASP A 60 -6.38 -3.64 -5.19
N PHE A 61 -5.64 -3.64 -4.08
CA PHE A 61 -4.29 -4.22 -4.03
C PHE A 61 -4.32 -5.73 -4.26
N ASN A 62 -5.23 -6.46 -3.62
CA ASN A 62 -5.37 -7.90 -3.83
C ASN A 62 -5.91 -8.25 -5.23
N THR A 63 -6.96 -7.57 -5.69
CA THR A 63 -7.70 -7.98 -6.90
C THR A 63 -7.14 -7.41 -8.20
N LYS A 64 -6.69 -6.14 -8.20
CA LYS A 64 -6.24 -5.43 -9.40
C LYS A 64 -4.74 -5.47 -9.56
N TYR A 65 -4.00 -5.32 -8.47
CA TYR A 65 -2.54 -5.26 -8.49
C TYR A 65 -1.89 -6.60 -8.13
N HIS A 66 -2.65 -7.56 -7.61
CA HIS A 66 -2.15 -8.85 -7.13
C HIS A 66 -1.01 -8.71 -6.10
N ILE A 67 -1.13 -7.72 -5.23
CA ILE A 67 -0.21 -7.46 -4.11
C ILE A 67 -0.88 -7.98 -2.83
N PRO A 68 -0.34 -9.04 -2.19
CA PRO A 68 -0.88 -9.55 -0.94
C PRO A 68 -0.94 -8.44 0.11
N THR A 69 -2.16 -8.12 0.56
CA THR A 69 -2.42 -7.01 1.48
C THR A 69 -3.46 -7.42 2.50
N ILE A 70 -3.30 -6.96 3.74
CA ILE A 70 -4.31 -7.12 4.80
C ILE A 70 -4.72 -5.75 5.34
N ALA A 71 -6.00 -5.57 5.64
CA ALA A 71 -6.51 -4.40 6.34
C ALA A 71 -6.63 -4.69 7.83
N ILE A 72 -5.98 -3.86 8.65
CA ILE A 72 -6.01 -3.96 10.11
C ILE A 72 -6.79 -2.77 10.66
N ASN A 73 -7.90 -3.03 11.34
CA ASN A 73 -8.78 -2.03 11.95
C ASN A 73 -9.62 -2.64 13.09
N GLU A 74 -10.64 -1.94 13.57
CA GLU A 74 -11.46 -2.35 14.72
C GLU A 74 -12.30 -3.62 14.49
N GLU A 75 -12.48 -4.06 13.24
CA GLU A 75 -13.15 -5.32 12.89
C GLU A 75 -12.16 -6.49 12.73
N THR A 76 -10.86 -6.24 12.79
CA THR A 76 -9.86 -7.31 12.67
C THR A 76 -9.95 -8.25 13.87
N PRO A 77 -10.12 -9.57 13.66
CA PRO A 77 -10.19 -10.52 14.76
C PRO A 77 -8.93 -10.51 15.63
N CYS A 78 -9.12 -10.59 16.95
CA CYS A 78 -8.04 -10.68 17.93
C CYS A 78 -7.60 -12.13 18.23
N ASP A 79 -8.10 -13.13 17.50
CA ASP A 79 -7.71 -14.52 17.72
C ASP A 79 -6.45 -14.90 16.92
N ASN A 80 -5.65 -15.80 17.49
CA ASN A 80 -4.40 -16.26 16.87
C ASN A 80 -4.61 -17.05 15.58
N ILE A 81 -5.84 -17.51 15.28
CA ILE A 81 -6.11 -18.30 14.07
C ILE A 81 -6.06 -17.37 12.86
N TYR A 82 -6.62 -16.17 12.98
CA TYR A 82 -6.60 -15.14 11.93
C TYR A 82 -5.18 -14.73 11.50
N TRP A 83 -4.20 -14.76 12.42
CA TRP A 83 -2.84 -14.30 12.17
C TRP A 83 -1.84 -15.41 11.78
N ASN A 84 -2.25 -16.67 11.80
CA ASN A 84 -1.40 -17.82 11.45
C ASN A 84 -1.41 -18.16 9.95
N VAL A 85 -1.70 -17.19 9.09
CA VAL A 85 -1.77 -17.35 7.63
C VAL A 85 -0.45 -17.00 6.96
#